data_AF-A0A1F7QLH8-F1
#
_entry.id   AF-A0A1F7QLH8-F1
#
_cell.length_a   1.000
_cell.length_b   1.000
_cell.length_c   1.000
_cell.angle_alpha   90.00
_cell.angle_beta   90.00
_cell.angle_gamma   90.00
#
_symmetry.space_group_name_H-M   'P 1'
#
loop_
_entity.id
_entity.type
_entity.pdbx_description
1 polymer ?
#
loop_
_entity_poly.entity_id
_entity_poly.type
_entity_poly.pdbx_seq_one_letter_code
_entity_poly.pdbx_strand_id
1 'polypeptide(L)' 'MSDLLPPWVLALLVVALAVLLYGRRVLQPCPHCGRLVRRAHRGWLRCPHCHRQYHRSVRSQR' A
#
# COMPACT_ATOMS: atom_id res chain seq x y z
N MET A 1 -34.80 -15.66 -8.77
CA MET A 1 -33.35 -15.46 -9.02
C MET A 1 -32.94 -14.05 -8.61
N SER A 2 -32.85 -13.72 -7.30
CA SER A 2 -32.36 -12.38 -6.88
C SER A 2 -31.78 -12.32 -5.46
N ASP A 3 -31.20 -13.40 -4.91
CA ASP A 3 -30.48 -13.35 -3.61
C ASP A 3 -28.96 -13.29 -3.84
N LEU A 4 -28.52 -12.45 -4.78
CA LEU A 4 -27.14 -12.52 -5.25
C LEU A 4 -26.10 -12.04 -4.23
N LEU A 5 -26.44 -11.16 -3.28
CA LEU A 5 -25.56 -10.80 -2.18
C LEU A 5 -26.35 -10.22 -1.00
N PRO A 6 -26.33 -10.85 0.18
CA PRO A 6 -26.86 -10.25 1.39
C PRO A 6 -26.22 -8.87 1.64
N PRO A 7 -26.98 -7.88 2.16
CA PRO A 7 -26.48 -6.51 2.34
C PRO A 7 -25.24 -6.42 3.24
N TRP A 8 -25.09 -7.34 4.20
CA TRP A 8 -23.90 -7.42 5.05
C TRP A 8 -22.66 -7.91 4.30
N VAL A 9 -22.81 -8.79 3.28
CA VAL A 9 -21.69 -9.24 2.45
C VAL A 9 -21.18 -8.06 1.61
N LEU A 10 -22.10 -7.28 1.04
CA LEU A 10 -21.77 -6.03 0.36
C LEU A 10 -21.01 -5.06 1.26
N ALA A 11 -21.46 -4.87 2.50
CA ALA A 11 -20.77 -4.02 3.47
C ALA A 11 -19.34 -4.51 3.75
N LEU A 12 -19.15 -5.82 3.98
CA LEU A 12 -17.82 -6.40 4.21
C LEU A 12 -16.90 -6.23 2.99
N LEU A 13 -17.41 -6.42 1.77
CA LEU A 13 -16.64 -6.21 0.55
C LEU A 13 -16.19 -4.76 0.41
N VAL A 14 -17.06 -3.80 0.70
CA VAL A 14 -16.73 -2.36 0.67
C VAL A 14 -15.64 -2.04 1.71
N VAL A 15 -15.77 -2.54 2.94
CA VAL A 15 -14.77 -2.34 4.00
C VAL A 15 -13.44 -2.97 3.62
N ALA A 16 -13.44 -4.21 3.14
CA ALA A 16 -12.24 -4.90 2.70
C ALA A 16 -11.53 -4.16 1.55
N LEU A 17 -12.29 -3.66 0.57
CA LEU A 17 -11.76 -2.85 -0.51
C LEU A 17 -11.17 -1.53 0.00
N ALA A 18 -11.87 -0.85 0.92
CA ALA A 18 -11.38 0.39 1.53
C ALA A 18 -10.06 0.16 2.29
N VAL A 19 -9.95 -0.92 3.06
CA VAL A 19 -8.71 -1.30 3.77
C VAL A 19 -7.59 -1.60 2.80
N LEU A 20 -7.85 -2.35 1.72
CA LEU A 20 -6.85 -2.62 0.68
C LEU A 20 -6.35 -1.34 0.00
N LEU A 21 -7.27 -0.45 -0.40
CA LEU A 21 -6.93 0.81 -1.03
C LEU A 21 -6.15 1.73 -0.07
N TYR A 22 -6.54 1.76 1.20
CA TYR A 22 -5.82 2.49 2.24
C TYR A 22 -4.40 1.92 2.44
N GLY A 23 -4.26 0.60 2.52
CA GLY A 23 -2.97 -0.08 2.60
C GLY A 23 -2.06 0.30 1.43
N ARG A 24 -2.57 0.33 0.20
CA ARG A 24 -1.82 0.78 -0.99
C ARG A 24 -1.48 2.27 -0.99
N ARG A 25 -2.19 3.09 -0.24
CA ARG A 25 -1.88 4.53 -0.06
C ARG A 25 -0.78 4.75 0.98
N VAL A 26 -0.68 3.86 1.98
CA VAL A 26 0.28 3.98 3.09
C VAL A 26 1.54 3.16 2.87
N LEU A 27 1.48 2.10 2.06
CA LEU A 27 2.60 1.23 1.74
C LEU A 27 3.05 1.44 0.29
N GLN A 28 4.34 1.34 0.05
CA GLN A 28 4.93 1.33 -1.29
C GLN A 28 6.06 0.30 -1.36
N PRO A 29 6.33 -0.29 -2.53
CA PRO A 29 7.52 -1.10 -2.72
C PRO A 29 8.77 -0.21 -2.64
N CYS A 30 9.81 -0.69 -1.97
CA CYS A 30 11.10 0.00 -1.91
C CYS A 30 11.71 0.04 -3.33
N PRO A 31 12.16 1.20 -3.83
CA PRO A 31 12.70 1.32 -5.19
C PRO A 31 14.00 0.53 -5.41
N HIS A 32 14.68 0.12 -4.33
CA HIS A 32 15.96 -0.60 -4.40
C HIS A 32 15.79 -2.12 -4.33
N CYS A 33 15.00 -2.62 -3.38
CA CYS A 33 14.88 -4.05 -3.10
C CYS A 33 13.48 -4.64 -3.36
N GLY A 34 12.50 -3.81 -3.71
CA GLY A 34 11.12 -4.24 -3.99
C GLY A 34 10.27 -4.57 -2.76
N ARG A 35 10.84 -4.59 -1.55
CA ARG A 35 10.09 -4.94 -0.33
C ARG A 35 9.04 -3.88 0.02
N LEU A 36 7.89 -4.31 0.52
CA LEU A 36 6.83 -3.42 1.00
C LEU A 36 7.33 -2.60 2.21
N VAL A 37 7.38 -1.28 2.06
CA VAL A 37 7.79 -0.32 3.09
C VAL A 37 6.73 0.78 3.24
N ARG A 38 6.78 1.55 4.34
CA ARG A 38 5.91 2.73 4.48
C ARG A 38 6.21 3.74 3.39
N ARG A 39 5.14 4.29 2.83
CA ARG A 39 5.19 5.34 1.83
C ARG A 39 5.75 6.61 2.44
N ALA A 40 6.79 7.14 1.80
CA ALA A 40 7.34 8.43 2.19
C ALA A 40 6.34 9.55 1.91
N HIS A 41 5.85 10.22 2.95
CA HIS A 41 4.92 11.34 2.82
C HIS A 41 5.66 12.68 2.77
N ARG A 42 6.68 12.86 3.61
CA ARG A 42 7.62 14.00 3.63
C ARG A 42 9.00 13.50 4.04
N GLY A 43 10.04 13.90 3.31
CA GLY A 43 11.43 13.58 3.64
C GLY A 43 11.91 12.19 3.23
N TRP A 44 13.16 11.90 3.56
CA TRP A 44 13.84 10.65 3.26
C TRP A 44 13.51 9.61 4.31
N LEU A 45 13.11 8.42 3.87
CA LEU A 45 12.96 7.25 4.74
C LEU A 45 14.03 6.23 4.43
N ARG A 46 14.43 5.47 5.44
CA ARG A 46 15.39 4.37 5.29
C ARG A 46 14.64 3.05 5.25
N CYS A 47 14.91 2.22 4.24
CA CYS A 47 14.35 0.88 4.19
C CYS A 47 14.97 0.04 5.30
N PRO A 48 14.18 -0.65 6.15
CA PRO A 48 14.72 -1.49 7.23
C PRO A 48 15.44 -2.75 6.70
N HIS A 49 15.31 -3.05 5.41
CA HIS A 49 15.80 -4.29 4.83
C HIS A 49 17.06 -4.14 3.97
N CYS A 50 17.14 -3.10 3.15
CA CYS A 50 18.33 -2.81 2.35
C CYS A 50 19.14 -1.64 2.91
N HIS A 51 18.67 -1.00 3.98
CA HIS A 51 19.26 0.17 4.63
C HIS A 51 19.47 1.39 3.72
N ARG A 52 19.01 1.35 2.46
CA ARG A 52 19.05 2.48 1.53
C ARG A 52 17.96 3.49 1.82
N GLN A 53 18.30 4.74 1.55
CA GLN A 53 17.35 5.85 1.64
C GLN A 53 16.48 5.88 0.40
N TYR A 54 15.20 6.18 0.59
CA TYR A 54 14.24 6.39 -0.47
C TYR A 54 13.44 7.65 -0.19
N HIS A 55 13.14 8.39 -1.24
CA HIS A 55 12.30 9.58 -1.19
C HIS A 55 11.08 9.36 -2.08
N ARG A 56 9.98 10.05 -1.82
CA ARG A 56 8.76 9.96 -2.64
C ARG A 56 9.00 10.28 -4.11
N SER A 57 9.92 11.20 -4.40
CA SER A 57 10.29 11.59 -5.77
C SER A 57 11.15 10.55 -6.48
N VAL A 58 11.79 9.64 -5.75
CA VAL A 58 12.66 8.61 -6.32
C VAL A 58 11.78 7.43 -6.72
N ARG A 59 11.40 7.41 -8.00
CA ARG A 59 10.50 6.39 -8.55
C ARG A 59 11.18 5.03 -8.75
N SER A 60 12.47 5.03 -9.10
CA SER A 60 13.31 3.84 -9.28
C SER A 60 14.77 4.27 -9.36
N GLN A 61 15.63 3.68 -8.52
CA GLN A 61 17.09 3.73 -8.66
C GLN A 61 17.53 2.28 -8.56
N ARG A 62 17.72 1.64 -9.72
CA ARG A 62 18.25 0.28 -9.83
C ARG A 62 19.75 0.32 -9.64
#